data_AF-A0AA38LI21-F1
#
_entry.id   AF-A0AA38LI21-F1
#
_cell.length_a   1.000
_cell.length_b   1.000
_cell.length_c   1.000
_cell.angle_alpha   90.00
_cell.angle_beta   90.00
_cell.angle_gamma   90.00
#
_symmetry.space_group_name_H-M   'P 1'
#
loop_
_entity.id
_entity.type
_entity.pdbx_description
1 polymer ?
#
loop_
_entity_poly.entity_id
_entity_poly.type
_entity_poly.pdbx_seq_one_letter_code
_entity_poly.pdbx_strand_id
1 'polypeptide(L)'
;VLVAVVGAIFQFAYGDVVLDVAEHPLVSGTEYHILPVNGGGLGLKMRENNSCPMYVDYNNKQQGLPVVFTPYKFVKAIAEGADFKVEVS
;
A
#
# COMPACT_ATOMS: atom_id res chain seq x y z
N VAL A 1 -42.95 -26.75 6.08
CA VAL A 1 -42.25 -26.01 4.99
C VAL A 1 -41.92 -24.64 5.53
N LEU A 2 -40.66 -24.42 5.90
CA LEU A 2 -40.16 -23.13 6.36
C LEU A 2 -39.26 -22.59 5.24
N VAL A 3 -39.62 -21.45 4.66
CA VAL A 3 -38.80 -20.76 3.66
C VAL A 3 -38.02 -19.68 4.40
N ALA A 4 -36.71 -19.84 4.50
CA ALA A 4 -35.81 -18.77 4.93
C ALA A 4 -35.11 -18.21 3.69
N VAL A 5 -35.51 -17.03 3.25
CA VAL A 5 -34.72 -16.21 2.32
C VAL A 5 -33.60 -15.58 3.15
N VAL A 6 -32.44 -16.22 3.19
CA VAL A 6 -31.25 -15.62 3.78
C VAL A 6 -30.60 -14.76 2.70
N GLY A 7 -30.82 -13.46 2.81
CA GLY A 7 -30.27 -12.45 1.93
C GLY A 7 -28.75 -12.60 1.79
N ALA A 8 -28.26 -12.36 0.57
CA ALA A 8 -26.85 -12.36 0.25
C ALA A 8 -26.09 -11.47 1.24
N ILE A 9 -25.29 -12.10 2.10
CA ILE A 9 -24.23 -11.45 2.84
C ILE A 9 -23.19 -11.07 1.79
N PHE A 10 -23.18 -9.81 1.37
CA PHE A 10 -22.03 -9.24 0.65
C PHE A 10 -20.86 -9.22 1.63
N GLN A 11 -20.09 -10.31 1.67
CA GLN A 11 -18.77 -10.31 2.26
C GLN A 11 -17.90 -9.46 1.32
N PHE A 12 -17.55 -8.26 1.74
CA PHE A 12 -16.35 -7.61 1.21
C PHE A 12 -15.16 -8.43 1.72
N ALA A 13 -14.85 -9.52 1.04
CA ALA A 13 -13.59 -10.21 1.25
C ALA A 13 -12.51 -9.20 0.85
N TYR A 14 -11.72 -8.75 1.82
CA TYR A 14 -10.39 -8.25 1.50
C TYR A 14 -9.69 -9.40 0.78
N GLY A 15 -9.04 -9.09 -0.34
CA GLY A 15 -8.29 -10.08 -1.10
C GLY A 15 -7.13 -10.63 -0.29
N ASP A 16 -6.25 -11.38 -0.95
CA ASP A 16 -5.13 -12.00 -0.27
C ASP A 16 -4.21 -10.96 0.41
N VAL A 17 -3.48 -11.41 1.42
CA VAL A 17 -2.50 -10.57 2.10
C VAL A 17 -1.41 -10.19 1.09
N VAL A 18 -1.11 -8.89 1.00
CA VAL A 18 -0.01 -8.41 0.16
C VAL A 18 1.30 -8.89 0.77
N LEU A 19 2.16 -9.49 -0.06
CA LEU A 19 3.47 -9.98 0.36
C LEU A 19 4.59 -9.06 -0.10
N ASP A 20 5.66 -8.99 0.68
CA ASP A 20 6.92 -8.37 0.28
C ASP A 20 7.74 -9.31 -0.63
N VAL A 21 8.90 -8.82 -1.09
CA VAL A 21 9.79 -9.57 -1.99
C VAL A 21 10.45 -10.79 -1.35
N ALA A 22 10.35 -10.93 -0.03
CA ALA A 22 10.82 -12.08 0.73
C ALA A 22 9.65 -13.01 1.12
N GLU A 23 8.47 -12.84 0.49
CA GLU A 23 7.25 -13.62 0.73
C GLU A 23 6.66 -13.46 2.15
N HIS A 24 6.99 -12.38 2.86
CA HIS A 24 6.37 -12.08 4.15
C HIS A 24 5.18 -11.13 3.99
N PRO A 25 4.16 -11.21 4.86
CA PRO A 25 3.09 -10.22 4.90
C PRO A 25 3.58 -8.77 4.99
N LEU A 26 2.98 -7.88 4.23
CA LEU A 26 3.18 -6.44 4.35
C LEU A 26 2.49 -5.94 5.63
N VAL A 27 3.28 -5.48 6.60
CA VAL A 27 2.82 -5.15 7.95
C VAL A 27 2.64 -3.63 8.12
N SER A 28 1.52 -3.25 8.72
CA SER A 28 1.24 -1.85 9.08
C SER A 28 2.31 -1.29 10.01
N GLY A 29 2.77 -0.07 9.73
CA GLY A 29 3.76 0.62 10.57
C GLY A 29 5.21 0.19 10.34
N THR A 30 5.47 -0.73 9.41
CA THR A 30 6.82 -1.13 8.98
C THR A 30 7.24 -0.34 7.74
N GLU A 31 8.52 0.01 7.66
CA GLU A 31 9.11 0.70 6.51
C GLU A 31 9.36 -0.28 5.36
N TYR A 32 8.91 0.10 4.17
CA TYR A 32 9.13 -0.66 2.93
C TYR A 32 9.61 0.24 1.81
N HIS A 33 10.39 -0.30 0.88
CA HIS A 33 10.72 0.36 -0.38
C HIS A 33 9.79 -0.13 -1.49
N ILE A 34 9.13 0.79 -2.20
CA ILE A 34 8.37 0.44 -3.41
C ILE A 34 9.35 0.41 -4.57
N LEU A 35 9.69 -0.81 -5.01
CA LEU A 35 10.62 -1.06 -6.10
C LEU A 35 9.85 -1.43 -7.37
N PRO A 36 10.12 -0.80 -8.53
CA PRO A 36 9.60 -1.28 -9.79
C PRO A 36 10.31 -2.59 -10.18
N VAL A 37 9.67 -3.40 -11.03
CA VAL A 37 10.30 -4.61 -11.60
C VAL A 37 11.57 -4.26 -12.38
N ASN A 38 11.59 -3.11 -13.05
CA ASN A 38 12.76 -2.54 -13.72
C ASN A 38 12.83 -1.03 -13.45
N GLY A 39 13.99 -0.50 -13.07
CA GLY A 39 14.20 0.92 -12.78
C GLY A 39 14.60 1.18 -11.33
N GLY A 40 14.30 2.38 -10.82
CA GLY A 40 14.58 2.75 -9.44
C GLY A 40 13.33 3.05 -8.63
N GLY A 41 13.46 2.99 -7.31
CA GLY A 41 12.36 3.05 -6.36
C GLY A 41 11.68 4.41 -6.25
N LEU A 42 10.55 4.41 -5.55
CA LEU A 42 9.71 5.57 -5.34
C LEU A 42 10.41 6.63 -4.48
N GLY A 43 10.35 7.90 -4.87
CA GLY A 43 10.91 9.02 -4.14
C GLY A 43 10.06 10.28 -4.27
N LEU A 44 10.62 11.40 -3.84
CA LEU A 44 9.98 12.71 -3.87
C LEU A 44 10.80 13.68 -4.73
N LYS A 45 10.11 14.43 -5.60
CA LYS A 45 10.69 15.53 -6.38
C LYS A 45 10.00 16.86 -6.10
N MET A 46 10.77 17.94 -6.12
CA MET A 46 10.24 19.29 -6.10
C MET A 46 9.64 19.62 -7.47
N ARG A 47 8.62 20.48 -7.48
CA ARG A 47 8.20 21.14 -8.71
C ARG A 47 9.23 22.23 -9.02
N GLU A 48 9.57 22.42 -10.28
CA GLU A 48 10.65 23.33 -10.72
C GLU A 48 10.68 24.70 -10.02
N ASN A 49 9.52 25.28 -9.70
CA ASN A 49 9.40 26.61 -9.09
C ASN A 49 8.71 26.64 -7.71
N ASN A 50 8.51 25.48 -7.05
CA ASN A 50 7.85 25.46 -5.74
C ASN A 50 8.43 24.35 -4.85
N SER A 51 8.71 24.67 -3.58
CA SER A 51 9.34 23.73 -2.66
C SER A 51 8.40 22.67 -2.10
N CYS A 52 7.11 23.00 -1.94
CA CYS A 52 6.07 22.10 -1.45
C CYS A 52 4.71 22.39 -2.14
N PRO A 53 3.79 21.39 -2.21
CA PRO A 53 4.01 19.99 -1.85
C PRO A 53 4.98 19.30 -2.82
N MET A 54 5.67 18.28 -2.32
CA MET A 54 6.51 17.40 -3.13
C MET A 54 5.65 16.46 -3.96
N TYR A 55 6.19 16.00 -5.09
CA TYR A 55 5.52 15.06 -5.98
C TYR A 55 6.20 13.71 -5.92
N VAL A 56 5.41 12.65 -5.94
CA VAL A 56 5.92 11.27 -6.05
C VAL A 56 6.57 11.08 -7.42
N ASP A 57 7.76 10.48 -7.44
CA ASP A 57 8.51 10.19 -8.66
C ASP A 57 9.26 8.86 -8.56
N TYR A 58 9.65 8.27 -9.69
CA TYR A 58 10.52 7.10 -9.70
C TYR A 58 11.96 7.53 -9.93
N ASN A 59 12.82 7.28 -8.94
CA ASN A 59 14.20 7.73 -8.98
C ASN A 59 15.06 6.65 -9.64
N ASN A 60 15.23 6.72 -10.96
CA ASN A 60 15.79 5.73 -11.90
C ASN A 60 17.08 4.94 -11.51
N LYS A 61 17.73 5.23 -10.38
CA LYS A 61 19.00 4.60 -9.95
C LYS A 61 19.11 4.27 -8.46
N GLN A 62 18.12 4.56 -7.62
CA GLN A 62 18.19 4.30 -6.16
C GLN A 62 17.03 3.44 -5.69
N GLN A 63 17.10 2.86 -4.48
CA GLN A 63 16.00 2.09 -3.86
C GLN A 63 14.78 2.96 -3.52
N GLY A 64 14.86 4.28 -3.69
CA GLY A 64 13.81 5.21 -3.31
C GLY A 64 13.82 5.50 -1.81
N LEU A 65 12.84 6.28 -1.37
CA LEU A 65 12.59 6.57 0.05
C LEU A 65 11.68 5.47 0.63
N PRO A 66 11.89 5.08 1.90
CA PRO A 66 11.00 4.15 2.56
C PRO A 66 9.61 4.77 2.76
N VAL A 67 8.59 3.93 2.71
CA VAL A 67 7.20 4.30 2.99
C VAL A 67 6.61 3.41 4.07
N VAL A 68 5.63 3.95 4.78
CA VAL A 68 4.83 3.24 5.78
C VAL A 68 3.39 3.14 5.29
N PHE A 69 2.89 1.91 5.25
CA PHE A 69 1.48 1.63 4.97
C PHE A 69 0.69 1.58 6.28
N THR A 70 -0.46 2.26 6.30
CA THR A 70 -1.37 2.28 7.45
C THR A 70 -2.79 2.01 6.97
N PRO A 71 -3.36 0.82 7.22
CA PRO A 71 -4.73 0.50 6.82
C PRO A 71 -5.71 1.37 7.61
N TYR A 72 -6.81 1.80 6.98
CA TYR A 72 -7.84 2.56 7.70
C TYR A 72 -8.66 1.70 8.68
N LYS A 73 -8.63 0.37 8.48
CA LYS A 73 -9.19 -0.59 9.43
C LYS A 73 -8.11 -1.03 10.42
N PHE A 74 -8.53 -1.38 11.64
CA PHE A 74 -7.64 -1.93 12.68
C PHE A 74 -7.18 -3.35 12.35
N VAL A 75 -6.39 -3.49 11.30
CA VAL A 75 -5.76 -4.74 10.84
C VAL A 75 -4.25 -4.57 10.81
N LYS A 76 -3.52 -5.64 11.09
CA LYS A 76 -2.05 -5.59 11.13
C LYS A 76 -1.39 -5.76 9.77
N ALA A 77 -2.02 -6.51 8.87
CA ALA A 77 -1.49 -6.78 7.54
C ALA A 77 -2.27 -5.99 6.49
N ILE A 78 -1.57 -5.56 5.44
CA ILE A 78 -2.19 -4.96 4.27
C ILE A 78 -2.72 -6.09 3.38
N ALA A 79 -3.96 -5.97 2.95
CA ALA A 79 -4.62 -6.94 2.08
C ALA A 79 -5.05 -6.29 0.77
N GLU A 80 -5.16 -7.08 -0.29
CA GLU A 80 -5.63 -6.59 -1.58
C GLU A 80 -7.05 -6.03 -1.49
N GLY A 81 -7.32 -4.94 -2.22
CA GLY A 81 -8.60 -4.22 -2.13
C GLY A 81 -8.81 -3.43 -0.84
N ALA A 82 -7.79 -3.35 0.03
CA ALA A 82 -7.81 -2.50 1.21
C ALA A 82 -7.57 -1.02 0.91
N ASP A 83 -8.38 -0.16 1.51
CA ASP A 83 -8.02 1.25 1.66
C ASP A 83 -6.96 1.42 2.76
N PHE A 84 -5.90 2.16 2.44
CA PHE A 84 -4.82 2.52 3.36
C PHE A 84 -4.30 3.93 3.09
N LYS A 85 -3.68 4.52 4.10
CA LYS A 85 -2.79 5.67 3.98
C LYS A 85 -1.37 5.18 3.70
N VAL A 86 -0.64 5.89 2.84
CA VAL A 86 0.80 5.67 2.62
C VAL A 86 1.54 6.99 2.78
N GLU A 87 2.62 6.97 3.54
CA GLU A 87 3.46 8.13 3.85
C GLU A 87 4.93 7.77 3.66
N VAL A 88 5.73 8.73 3.21
CA VAL A 88 7.19 8.59 3.23
C VAL A 88 7.65 8.75 4.68
N SER A 89 8.53 7.85 5.15
CA SER A 89 9.09 7.86 6.51
C SER A 89 10.12 8.98 6.70
#